data_AF-A0A7Y9IBA8-F1
#
_entry.id   AF-A0A7Y9IBA8-F1
#
_cell.length_a   1.000
_cell.length_b   1.000
_cell.length_c   1.000
_cell.angle_alpha   90.00
_cell.angle_beta   90.00
_cell.angle_gamma   90.00
#
_symmetry.space_group_name_H-M   'P 1'
#
loop_
_entity.id
_entity.type
_entity.pdbx_description
1 polymer ?
#
loop_
_entity_poly.entity_id
_entity_poly.type
_entity_poly.pdbx_seq_one_letter_code
_entity_poly.pdbx_strand_id
1 'polypeptide(L)'
;MEIDGMPLHPLVVHAVVVFVPLSALGAIAGAVSVWVRRRYGWLTTAFALVAAGSTFVAQQAGVALYESFPRPTSEMTSHMEIAGGLLLWVVLLLVGAAVVTVLQFLIDRSDTAPKP
;
A
#
# COMPACT_ATOMS: atom_id res chain seq x y z
N MET A 1 -11.49 -9.16 -16.55
CA MET A 1 -11.10 -7.87 -17.16
C MET A 1 -9.81 -8.11 -17.92
N GLU A 2 -9.86 -8.04 -19.26
CA GLU A 2 -8.70 -8.12 -20.14
C GLU A 2 -8.36 -6.70 -20.61
N ILE A 3 -7.08 -6.33 -20.58
CA ILE A 3 -6.56 -5.21 -21.38
C ILE A 3 -5.44 -5.83 -22.22
N ASP A 4 -5.59 -5.77 -23.54
CA ASP A 4 -4.55 -6.13 -24.51
C ASP A 4 -4.13 -7.61 -24.56
N GLY A 5 -5.06 -8.54 -24.29
CA GLY A 5 -4.85 -9.98 -24.54
C GLY A 5 -3.86 -10.69 -23.60
N MET A 6 -3.36 -10.01 -22.57
CA MET A 6 -2.62 -10.61 -21.46
C MET A 6 -3.46 -10.56 -20.18
N PRO A 7 -3.40 -11.60 -19.30
CA PRO A 7 -4.05 -11.53 -18.01
C PRO A 7 -3.52 -10.29 -17.29
N LEU A 8 -4.39 -9.35 -16.89
CA LEU A 8 -4.00 -8.12 -16.18
C LEU A 8 -3.28 -8.41 -14.84
N HIS A 9 -3.44 -9.64 -14.35
CA HIS A 9 -3.08 -10.13 -13.03
C HIS A 9 -1.60 -9.96 -12.65
N PRO A 10 -0.59 -10.20 -13.53
CA PRO A 10 0.81 -10.00 -13.18
C PRO A 10 1.10 -8.53 -12.88
N LEU A 11 0.66 -7.57 -13.70
CA LEU A 11 1.02 -6.16 -13.50
C LEU A 11 0.46 -5.59 -12.20
N VAL A 12 -0.78 -5.95 -11.85
CA VAL A 12 -1.39 -5.51 -10.58
C VAL A 12 -0.66 -6.12 -9.39
N VAL A 13 -0.34 -7.41 -9.42
CA VAL A 13 0.42 -8.07 -8.34
C VAL A 13 1.84 -7.50 -8.27
N HIS A 14 2.49 -7.21 -9.39
CA HIS A 14 3.79 -6.55 -9.43
C HIS A 14 3.76 -5.18 -8.76
N ALA A 15 2.69 -4.40 -8.97
CA ALA A 15 2.51 -3.15 -8.24
C ALA A 15 2.44 -3.38 -6.72
N VAL A 16 1.67 -4.38 -6.25
CA VAL A 16 1.56 -4.71 -4.82
C VAL A 16 2.93 -5.07 -4.23
N VAL A 17 3.66 -6.00 -4.85
CA VAL A 17 4.96 -6.47 -4.34
C VAL A 17 6.07 -5.42 -4.42
N VAL A 18 5.88 -4.33 -5.16
CA VAL A 18 6.83 -3.20 -5.22
C VAL A 18 6.41 -2.09 -4.24
N PHE A 19 5.16 -1.63 -4.30
CA PHE A 19 4.72 -0.47 -3.52
C PHE A 19 4.52 -0.78 -2.04
N VAL A 20 4.12 -2.01 -1.66
CA VAL A 20 4.00 -2.38 -0.24
C VAL A 20 5.38 -2.35 0.44
N PRO A 21 6.45 -3.01 -0.07
CA PRO A 21 7.77 -2.91 0.54
C PRO A 21 8.35 -1.50 0.50
N LEU A 22 8.18 -0.76 -0.61
CA LEU A 22 8.68 0.61 -0.69
C LEU A 22 8.03 1.53 0.34
N SER A 23 6.72 1.42 0.55
CA SER A 23 6.01 2.21 1.57
C SER A 23 6.41 1.79 2.99
N ALA A 24 6.60 0.50 3.25
CA ALA A 24 7.10 0.02 4.54
C ALA A 24 8.51 0.53 4.85
N LEU A 25 9.44 0.44 3.88
CA LEU A 25 10.79 0.98 4.02
C LEU A 25 10.79 2.49 4.19
N GLY A 26 9.96 3.21 3.44
CA GLY A 26 9.78 4.65 3.58
C GLY A 26 9.24 5.04 4.97
N ALA A 27 8.32 4.25 5.51
CA ALA A 27 7.77 4.46 6.86
C ALA A 27 8.83 4.20 7.94
N ILE A 28 9.61 3.12 7.81
CA ILE A 28 10.73 2.81 8.72
C ILE A 28 11.79 3.92 8.66
N ALA A 29 12.20 4.34 7.47
CA ALA A 29 13.18 5.42 7.30
C ALA A 29 12.67 6.74 7.89
N GLY A 30 11.38 7.06 7.70
CA GLY A 30 10.73 8.20 8.33
C GLY A 30 10.65 8.07 9.86
N ALA A 31 10.45 6.87 10.40
CA ALA A 31 10.44 6.64 11.84
C ALA A 31 11.80 6.93 12.48
N VAL A 32 12.89 6.51 11.83
CA VAL A 32 14.27 6.66 12.34
C VAL A 32 14.84 8.07 12.09
N SER A 33 14.42 8.77 11.03
CA SER A 33 14.99 10.08 10.66
C SER A 33 13.92 11.15 10.43
N VAL A 34 13.95 12.21 11.27
CA VAL A 34 13.09 13.39 11.12
C VAL A 34 13.34 14.11 9.79
N TRP A 35 14.60 14.14 9.33
CA TRP A 35 14.96 14.73 8.04
C TRP A 35 14.29 13.99 6.87
N VAL A 36 14.36 12.66 6.86
CA VAL A 36 13.71 11.83 5.83
C VAL A 36 12.20 12.06 5.86
N ARG A 37 11.63 12.06 7.06
CA ARG A 37 10.20 12.23 7.27
C ARG A 37 9.71 13.57 6.68
N ARG A 38 10.38 14.69 6.97
CA ARG A 38 10.02 16.02 6.43
C ARG A 38 10.15 16.10 4.91
N ARG A 39 11.19 15.47 4.32
CA ARG A 39 11.46 15.60 2.88
C ARG A 39 10.69 14.60 2.01
N TYR A 40 10.47 13.39 2.51
CA TYR A 40 9.96 12.24 1.75
C TYR A 40 8.67 11.63 2.34
N GLY A 41 8.12 12.14 3.45
CA GLY A 41 6.90 11.61 4.07
C GLY A 41 5.70 11.57 3.12
N TRP A 42 5.56 12.60 2.28
CA TRP A 42 4.52 12.63 1.24
C TRP A 42 4.69 11.50 0.20
N LEU A 43 5.94 11.14 -0.13
CA LEU A 43 6.25 10.10 -1.10
C LEU A 43 5.94 8.71 -0.53
N THR A 44 6.28 8.48 0.76
CA THR A 44 5.88 7.27 1.50
C THR A 44 4.36 7.11 1.51
N THR A 45 3.62 8.20 1.76
CA THR A 45 2.15 8.18 1.78
C THR A 45 1.58 7.91 0.38
N ALA A 46 2.16 8.52 -0.66
CA ALA A 46 1.76 8.25 -2.04
C ALA A 46 1.98 6.78 -2.42
N PHE A 47 3.12 6.18 -2.06
CA PHE A 47 3.37 4.76 -2.29
C PHE A 47 2.40 3.88 -1.51
N ALA A 48 2.09 4.20 -0.25
CA ALA A 48 1.11 3.45 0.54
C ALA A 48 -0.30 3.54 -0.07
N LEU A 49 -0.66 4.66 -0.70
CA LEU A 49 -1.95 4.84 -1.37
C LEU A 49 -2.04 3.95 -2.61
N VAL A 50 -1.01 3.96 -3.45
CA VAL A 50 -0.92 3.08 -4.63
C VAL A 50 -0.90 1.61 -4.20
N ALA A 51 -0.20 1.28 -3.13
CA ALA A 51 -0.18 -0.06 -2.54
C ALA A 51 -1.59 -0.50 -2.10
N ALA A 52 -2.35 0.35 -1.41
CA ALA A 52 -3.71 0.01 -0.97
C ALA A 52 -4.65 -0.23 -2.16
N GLY A 53 -4.62 0.67 -3.14
CA GLY A 53 -5.45 0.53 -4.35
C GLY A 53 -5.11 -0.73 -5.14
N SER A 54 -3.81 -0.98 -5.39
CA SER A 54 -3.37 -2.18 -6.10
C SER A 54 -3.67 -3.46 -5.33
N THR A 55 -3.56 -3.47 -4.00
CA THR A 55 -3.89 -4.64 -3.15
C THR A 55 -5.38 -4.98 -3.24
N PHE A 56 -6.26 -3.98 -3.18
CA PHE A 56 -7.69 -4.18 -3.35
C PHE A 56 -8.01 -4.81 -4.72
N VAL A 57 -7.46 -4.25 -5.81
CA VAL A 57 -7.67 -4.80 -7.16
C VAL A 57 -7.10 -6.22 -7.29
N ALA A 58 -5.93 -6.49 -6.69
CA ALA A 58 -5.32 -7.82 -6.70
C ALA A 58 -6.17 -8.86 -5.96
N GLN A 59 -6.77 -8.51 -4.82
CA GLN A 59 -7.66 -9.41 -4.08
C GLN A 59 -8.90 -9.76 -4.91
N GLN A 60 -9.55 -8.77 -5.54
CA GLN A 60 -10.71 -9.01 -6.38
C GLN A 60 -10.37 -9.90 -7.58
N ALA A 61 -9.20 -9.69 -8.19
CA ALA A 61 -8.71 -10.51 -9.29
C ALA A 61 -8.38 -11.95 -8.85
N GLY A 62 -7.80 -12.12 -7.65
CA GLY A 62 -7.51 -13.43 -7.05
C GLY A 62 -8.77 -14.23 -6.72
N VAL A 63 -9.81 -13.58 -6.18
CA VAL A 63 -11.12 -14.22 -5.94
C VAL A 63 -11.73 -14.70 -7.25
N ALA A 64 -11.82 -13.83 -8.26
CA ALA A 64 -12.37 -14.20 -9.57
C ALA A 64 -11.58 -15.34 -10.24
N LEU A 65 -10.26 -15.38 -10.06
CA LEU A 65 -9.42 -16.47 -10.55
C LEU A 65 -9.68 -17.77 -9.77
N TYR A 66 -9.73 -17.71 -8.44
CA TYR A 66 -10.03 -18.85 -7.58
C TYR A 66 -11.37 -19.51 -7.95
N GLU A 67 -12.41 -18.69 -8.14
CA GLU A 67 -13.76 -19.14 -8.52
C GLU A 67 -13.82 -19.75 -9.92
N SER A 68 -12.88 -19.41 -10.81
CA SER A 68 -12.81 -19.99 -12.16
C SER A 68 -12.33 -21.45 -12.18
N PHE A 69 -11.76 -21.96 -11.08
CA PHE A 69 -11.29 -23.33 -10.99
C PHE A 69 -12.38 -24.26 -10.43
N PRO A 70 -12.76 -25.34 -11.15
CA PRO A 70 -13.76 -26.30 -10.67
C PRO A 70 -13.32 -27.10 -9.43
N ARG A 71 -12.01 -27.23 -9.22
CA ARG A 71 -11.39 -27.92 -8.09
C ARG A 71 -10.11 -27.17 -7.67
N PRO A 72 -10.24 -26.11 -6.84
CA PRO A 72 -9.07 -25.39 -6.34
C PRO A 72 -8.23 -26.29 -5.43
N THR A 73 -6.91 -26.12 -5.46
CA THR A 73 -5.99 -26.90 -4.62
C THR A 73 -5.97 -26.39 -3.17
N SER A 74 -5.40 -27.18 -2.25
CA SER A 74 -5.18 -26.78 -0.86
C SER A 74 -4.30 -25.52 -0.75
N GLU A 75 -3.29 -25.42 -1.62
CA GLU A 75 -2.31 -24.33 -1.66
C GLU A 75 -2.97 -23.04 -2.12
N MET A 76 -3.86 -23.10 -3.12
CA MET A 76 -4.65 -21.95 -3.57
C MET A 76 -5.53 -21.41 -2.45
N THR A 77 -6.22 -22.31 -1.74
CA THR A 77 -7.09 -21.93 -0.61
C THR A 77 -6.28 -21.28 0.51
N SER A 78 -5.15 -21.89 0.89
CA SER A 78 -4.25 -21.32 1.90
C SER A 78 -3.69 -19.95 1.49
N HIS A 79 -3.30 -19.79 0.22
CA HIS A 79 -2.85 -18.50 -0.29
C HIS A 79 -3.95 -17.43 -0.21
N MET A 80 -5.19 -17.77 -0.57
CA MET A 80 -6.35 -16.86 -0.51
C MET A 80 -6.66 -16.42 0.92
N GLU A 81 -6.60 -17.32 1.89
CA GLU A 81 -6.81 -17.01 3.32
C GLU A 81 -5.77 -16.00 3.83
N ILE A 82 -4.49 -16.20 3.50
CA ILE A 82 -3.40 -15.29 3.90
C ILE A 82 -3.53 -13.95 3.16
N ALA A 83 -3.77 -13.99 1.85
CA ALA A 83 -3.89 -12.81 1.00
C ALA A 83 -5.08 -11.92 1.39
N GLY A 84 -6.18 -12.51 1.88
CA GLY A 84 -7.36 -11.79 2.35
C GLY A 84 -7.05 -10.80 3.48
N GLY A 85 -6.08 -11.12 4.34
CA GLY A 85 -5.67 -10.23 5.44
C GLY A 85 -4.78 -9.05 5.03
N LEU A 86 -4.15 -9.09 3.85
CA LEU A 86 -3.13 -8.11 3.46
C LEU A 86 -3.67 -6.68 3.36
N LEU A 87 -4.88 -6.50 2.81
CA LEU A 87 -5.45 -5.16 2.60
C LEU A 87 -5.59 -4.37 3.90
N LEU A 88 -5.98 -5.02 5.00
CA LEU A 88 -6.07 -4.36 6.31
C LEU A 88 -4.71 -3.79 6.74
N TRP A 89 -3.65 -4.58 6.62
CA TRP A 89 -2.29 -4.14 6.98
C TRP A 89 -1.79 -2.99 6.10
N VAL A 90 -2.08 -3.03 4.80
CA VAL A 90 -1.69 -1.97 3.87
C VAL A 90 -2.48 -0.68 4.16
N VAL A 91 -3.76 -0.78 4.52
CA VAL A 91 -4.57 0.37 4.95
C VAL A 91 -4.03 0.96 6.24
N LEU A 92 -3.66 0.15 7.23
CA LEU A 92 -3.03 0.63 8.46
C LEU A 92 -1.71 1.35 8.19
N LEU A 93 -0.88 0.82 7.28
CA LEU A 93 0.35 1.47 6.84
C LEU A 93 0.06 2.83 6.18
N LEU A 94 -0.94 2.90 5.29
CA LEU A 94 -1.37 4.14 4.66
C LEU A 94 -1.85 5.16 5.69
N VAL A 95 -2.72 4.77 6.62
CA VAL A 95 -3.22 5.66 7.67
C VAL A 95 -2.08 6.16 8.54
N GLY A 96 -1.17 5.27 8.98
CA GLY A 96 0.00 5.66 9.74
C GLY A 96 0.90 6.65 9.01
N ALA A 97 1.22 6.38 7.74
CA ALA A 97 2.03 7.27 6.90
C ALA A 97 1.34 8.64 6.69
N ALA A 98 0.04 8.64 6.44
CA ALA A 98 -0.75 9.85 6.25
C ALA A 98 -0.81 10.70 7.54
N VAL A 99 -1.10 10.08 8.69
CA VAL A 99 -1.11 10.76 9.99
C VAL A 99 0.24 11.42 10.25
N VAL A 100 1.34 10.69 10.07
CA VAL A 100 2.68 11.22 10.25
C VAL A 100 2.92 12.41 9.32
N THR A 101 2.61 12.29 8.04
CA THR A 101 2.82 13.35 7.04
C THR A 101 1.98 14.58 7.35
N VAL A 102 0.71 14.40 7.73
CA VAL A 102 -0.20 15.50 8.07
C VAL A 102 0.26 16.20 9.34
N LEU A 103 0.62 15.45 10.40
CA LEU A 103 1.12 16.03 11.63
C LEU A 103 2.37 16.88 11.38
N GLN A 104 3.30 16.39 10.56
CA GLN A 104 4.47 17.18 10.18
C GLN A 104 4.12 18.45 9.42
N PHE A 105 3.21 18.36 8.45
CA PHE A 105 2.76 19.52 7.70
C PHE A 105 2.13 20.58 8.61
N LEU A 106 1.36 20.16 9.62
CA LEU A 106 0.75 21.06 10.60
C LEU A 106 1.81 21.70 11.52
N ILE A 107 2.81 20.94 11.97
CA ILE A 107 3.93 21.45 12.80
C ILE A 107 4.74 22.48 12.01
N ASP A 108 5.14 22.15 10.78
CA ASP A 108 5.91 23.04 9.93
C ASP A 108 5.15 24.35 9.65
N ARG A 109 3.82 24.28 9.55
CA ARG A 109 2.97 25.46 9.38
C ARG A 109 2.91 26.34 10.63
N SER A 110 2.89 25.76 11.83
CA SER A 110 2.88 26.52 13.09
C SER A 110 4.19 27.28 13.35
N ASP A 111 5.33 26.75 12.89
CA ASP A 111 6.64 27.42 13.04
C ASP A 111 6.76 28.68 12.16
N THR A 112 5.95 28.79 11.10
CA THR A 112 5.96 29.93 10.17
C THR A 112 4.99 31.05 10.54
N ALA A 113 4.18 30.88 11.59
CA ALA A 113 3.26 31.93 12.05
C ALA A 113 4.05 33.10 12.69
N PRO A 114 3.69 34.37 12.42
CA PRO A 114 4.34 35.51 13.07
C PRO A 114 4.17 35.42 14.58
N LYS A 115 5.26 35.51 15.35
CA LYS A 115 5.18 35.68 16.81
C LYS A 115 4.60 37.08 17.12
N PRO A 116 3.65 37.19 18.07
CA PRO A 116 3.05 38.47 18.45
C PRO A 116 4.07 39.42 19.09
#